data_AF-A0A022QR97-F1
#
_entry.id   AF-A0A022QR97-F1
#
_cell.length_a   1.000
_cell.length_b   1.000
_cell.length_c   1.000
_cell.angle_alpha   90.00
_cell.angle_beta   90.00
_cell.angle_gamma   90.00
#
_symmetry.space_group_name_H-M   'P 1'
#
loop_
_entity.id
_entity.type
_entity.pdbx_description
1 polymer ?
#
loop_
_entity_poly.entity_id
_entity_poly.type
_entity_poly.pdbx_seq_one_letter_code
_entity_poly.pdbx_strand_id
1 'polypeptide(L)' 'EFDTTYGPAWHCIVGTSFGSYVTHSIGGFLYFSIDKVYVLLFKTAVEPLDQ' A
#
# COMPACT_ATOMS: atom_id res chain seq x y z
N GLU A 1 -5.69 9.99 3.12
CA GLU A 1 -5.34 10.49 1.76
C GLU A 1 -5.54 9.48 0.65
N PHE A 2 -4.73 8.41 0.53
CA PHE A 2 -4.86 7.49 -0.61
C PHE A 2 -6.20 6.73 -0.63
N ASP A 3 -6.67 6.26 0.52
CA ASP A 3 -8.02 5.66 0.62
C ASP A 3 -9.11 6.64 0.20
N THR A 4 -9.00 7.89 0.62
CA THR A 4 -9.97 8.94 0.30
C THR A 4 -9.96 9.32 -1.17
N THR A 5 -8.77 9.35 -1.80
CA THR A 5 -8.57 9.86 -3.17
C THR A 5 -8.72 8.76 -4.23
N TYR A 6 -8.26 7.55 -3.93
CA TYR A 6 -8.17 6.43 -4.88
C TYR A 6 -8.98 5.19 -4.43
N GLY A 7 -9.80 5.35 -3.39
CA GLY A 7 -10.61 4.31 -2.80
C GLY A 7 -9.81 3.36 -1.91
N PRO A 8 -10.40 2.84 -0.81
CA PRO A 8 -9.75 1.87 0.07
C PRO A 8 -9.51 0.50 -0.61
N ALA A 9 -8.63 -0.37 -0.08
CA ALA A 9 -7.78 -0.19 1.10
C ALA A 9 -6.29 -0.14 0.74
N TRP A 10 -5.65 0.97 1.08
CA TRP A 10 -4.22 1.22 0.92
C TRP A 10 -3.47 0.94 2.22
N HIS A 11 -2.31 0.32 2.08
CA HIS A 11 -1.39 -0.01 3.14
C HIS A 11 -0.07 0.70 2.91
N CYS A 12 0.48 1.33 3.94
CA CYS A 12 1.73 2.07 3.87
C CYS A 12 2.72 1.53 4.92
N ILE A 13 3.88 1.06 4.47
CA ILE A 13 4.98 0.61 5.31
C ILE A 13 6.15 1.58 5.12
N VAL A 14 6.66 2.11 6.22
CA VAL A 14 7.77 3.07 6.23
C VAL A 14 8.84 2.57 7.18
N GLY A 15 10.09 2.49 6.71
CA GLY A 15 11.20 2.04 7.55
C GLY A 15 12.55 2.11 6.87
N THR A 16 13.62 1.95 7.65
CA THR A 16 15.00 1.92 7.15
C THR A 16 15.43 0.54 6.67
N SER A 17 14.69 -0.51 7.05
CA SER A 17 14.89 -1.90 6.62
C SER A 17 13.62 -2.71 6.81
N PHE A 18 13.05 -3.26 5.74
CA PHE A 18 11.93 -4.22 5.80
C PHE A 18 11.94 -5.14 4.58
N GLY A 19 11.26 -6.28 4.71
CA GLY A 19 10.89 -7.16 3.59
C GLY A 19 9.37 -7.36 3.59
N SER A 20 8.79 -7.54 2.41
CA SER A 20 7.34 -7.71 2.25
C SER A 20 7.04 -8.70 1.13
N TYR A 21 6.02 -9.54 1.35
CA TYR A 21 5.44 -10.43 0.35
C TYR A 21 3.93 -10.29 0.40
N VAL A 22 3.35 -9.61 -0.60
CA VAL A 22 1.93 -9.22 -0.60
C VAL A 22 1.30 -9.41 -1.98
N THR A 23 0.05 -9.85 -1.99
CA THR A 23 -0.82 -9.76 -3.16
C THR A 23 -1.47 -8.39 -3.18
N HIS A 24 -1.33 -7.66 -4.28
CA HIS A 24 -1.84 -6.30 -4.43
C HIS A 24 -2.64 -6.16 -5.73
N SER A 25 -3.51 -5.17 -5.78
CA SER A 25 -4.29 -4.83 -6.97
C SER A 25 -3.39 -4.25 -8.06
N ILE A 26 -3.70 -4.57 -9.32
CA ILE A 26 -2.98 -4.03 -10.49
C ILE A 26 -2.98 -2.49 -10.45
N GLY A 27 -1.82 -1.87 -10.63
CA GLY A 27 -1.65 -0.41 -10.59
C GLY A 27 -1.69 0.20 -9.18
N GLY A 28 -1.93 -0.60 -8.14
CA GLY A 28 -1.95 -0.18 -6.75
C GLY A 28 -0.67 -0.55 -6.01
N PHE A 29 0.51 -0.38 -6.62
CA PHE A 29 1.79 -0.68 -5.98
C PHE A 29 2.80 0.42 -6.26
N LEU A 30 3.47 0.90 -5.21
CA LEU A 30 4.53 1.88 -5.28
C LEU A 30 5.59 1.58 -4.22
N TYR A 31 6.85 1.50 -4.64
CA TYR A 31 7.99 1.34 -3.75
C TYR A 31 9.07 2.35 -4.10
N PHE A 32 9.46 3.17 -3.13
CA PHE A 32 10.44 4.24 -3.33
C PHE A 32 11.16 4.56 -2.02
N SER A 33 12.18 5.42 -2.09
CA SER A 33 12.88 5.94 -0.92
C SER A 33 12.89 7.46 -0.90
N ILE A 34 12.94 8.01 0.32
CA ILE A 34 13.27 9.40 0.59
C ILE A 34 14.46 9.37 1.55
N ASP A 35 15.61 9.85 1.08
CA ASP A 35 16.90 9.72 1.77
C ASP A 35 17.22 8.27 2.17
N LYS A 36 17.20 7.99 3.48
CA LYS A 36 17.52 6.67 4.09
C LYS A 36 16.28 5.89 4.50
N VAL A 37 15.09 6.37 4.15
CA VAL A 37 13.82 5.76 4.52
C VAL A 37 13.16 5.18 3.27
N TYR A 38 12.77 3.92 3.34
CA TYR A 38 12.01 3.25 2.31
C TYR A 38 10.53 3.34 2.62
N VAL A 39 9.72 3.51 1.57
CA VAL A 39 8.27 3.59 1.62
C VAL A 39 7.72 2.57 0.64
N LEU A 40 6.91 1.65 1.17
CA LEU A 40 6.13 0.70 0.38
C LEU A 40 4.65 1.03 0.57
N LEU A 41 3.98 1.36 -0.53
CA LEU A 41 2.56 1.65 -0.57
C LEU A 41 1.88 0.66 -1.51
N PHE A 42 0.85 -0.05 -1.05
CA PHE A 42 0.13 -1.00 -1.89
C PHE A 42 -1.37 -1.05 -1.57
N LYS A 43 -2.19 -1.33 -2.57
CA LYS A 43 -3.65 -1.48 -2.47
C LYS A 43 -4.04 -2.95 -2.48
N THR A 44 -4.90 -3.36 -1.56
CA THR A 44 -5.51 -4.70 -1.54
C THR A 44 -6.93 -4.65 -2.07
N ALA A 45 -7.41 -5.78 -2.61
CA ALA A 45 -8.84 -5.94 -2.87
C ALA A 45 -9.58 -5.99 -1.52
N VAL A 46 -10.72 -5.29 -1.45
CA VAL A 46 -11.62 -5.33 -0.31
C VAL A 46 -12.95 -5.85 -0.83
N GLU A 47 -13.36 -7.01 -0.35
CA GLU A 47 -14.73 -7.47 -0.57
C GLU A 47 -15.63 -6.81 0.48
N PRO A 48 -16.68 -6.08 0.08
CA PRO A 48 -17.70 -5.64 1.02
C PRO A 48 -18.32 -6.87 1.66
N LEU A 49 -18.36 -6.90 2.99
CA LEU A 49 -19.28 -7.80 3.67
C LEU A 49 -20.68 -7.24 3.39
N ASP A 50 -21.41 -7.87 2.47
CA ASP A 50 -22.82 -7.54 2.24
C ASP A 50 -23.54 -7.52 3.59
N GLN A 51 -24.20 -6.39 3.89
CA GLN A 51 -24.99 -6.18 5.10
C GLN A 51 -26.46 -6.54 4.87
#